data_AF-A0A1J7BZI1-F1
#
_entry.id   AF-A0A1J7BZI1-F1
#
_cell.length_a   1.000
_cell.length_b   1.000
_cell.length_c   1.000
_cell.angle_alpha   90.00
_cell.angle_beta   90.00
_cell.angle_gamma   90.00
#
_symmetry.space_group_name_H-M   'P 1'
#
loop_
_entity.id
_entity.type
_entity.pdbx_description
1 polymer ?
#
loop_
_entity_poly.entity_id
_entity_poly.type
_entity_poly.pdbx_seq_one_letter_code
_entity_poly.pdbx_strand_id
1 'polypeptide(L)' 'MIKLNYKIQFALLVICLFFIGLGIYETADEGLKSGKELFWQISAFVPFIFSAIIFGSNLYSSQMKKSRAK' A
#
# COMPACT_ATOMS: atom_id res chain seq x y z
N MET A 1 1.24 12.75 16.14
CA MET A 1 2.28 12.29 15.19
C MET A 1 2.69 10.87 15.55
N ILE A 2 2.09 9.87 14.91
CA ILE A 2 2.53 8.47 15.08
C ILE A 2 3.88 8.35 14.35
N LYS A 3 4.99 8.34 15.10
CA LYS A 3 6.33 8.09 14.56
C LYS A 3 6.49 6.59 14.30
N LEU A 4 5.79 6.04 13.31
CA LEU A 4 6.08 4.68 12.86
C LEU A 4 7.46 4.69 12.20
N ASN A 5 8.29 3.69 12.48
CA ASN A 5 9.61 3.58 11.88
C ASN A 5 9.46 3.37 10.37
N TYR A 6 10.05 4.25 9.56
CA TYR A 6 9.92 4.24 8.10
C TYR A 6 10.34 2.89 7.49
N LYS A 7 11.30 2.19 8.10
CA LYS A 7 11.73 0.85 7.67
C LYS A 7 10.61 -0.17 7.80
N ILE A 8 9.84 -0.10 8.89
CA ILE A 8 8.72 -1.00 9.17
C ILE A 8 7.56 -0.68 8.22
N GLN A 9 7.28 0.60 7.96
CA GLN A 9 6.26 1.00 6.97
C GLN A 9 6.62 0.53 5.55
N PHE A 10 7.88 0.63 5.16
CA PHE A 10 8.35 0.12 3.87
C PHE A 10 8.24 -1.41 3.77
N ALA A 11 8.62 -2.14 4.83
CA ALA A 11 8.46 -3.59 4.86
C ALA A 11 6.98 -4.01 4.75
N LEU A 12 6.09 -3.34 5.48
CA LEU A 12 4.64 -3.53 5.36
C LEU A 12 4.14 -3.24 3.94
N LEU A 13 4.63 -2.18 3.30
CA LEU A 13 4.27 -1.83 1.91
C LEU A 13 4.64 -2.97 0.94
N VAL A 14 5.85 -3.50 1.04
CA VAL A 14 6.34 -4.59 0.18
C VAL A 14 5.54 -5.88 0.40
N ILE A 15 5.27 -6.24 1.65
CA ILE A 15 4.47 -7.43 1.99
C ILE A 15 3.05 -7.29 1.42
N CYS A 16 2.43 -6.11 1.59
CA CYS A 16 1.12 -5.86 1.03
C CYS A 16 1.13 -5.99 -0.50
N LEU A 17 2.06 -5.35 -1.21
CA LEU A 17 2.19 -5.45 -2.68
C LEU A 17 2.31 -6.91 -3.15
N PHE A 18 3.02 -7.75 -2.40
CA PHE A 18 3.12 -9.18 -2.69
C PHE A 18 1.76 -9.90 -2.63
N PHE A 19 0.97 -9.63 -1.58
CA PHE A 19 -0.40 -10.18 -1.46
C PHE A 19 -1.35 -9.64 -2.53
N ILE A 20 -1.21 -8.37 -2.94
CA ILE A 20 -1.97 -7.82 -4.09
C ILE A 20 -1.66 -8.60 -5.35
N GLY A 21 -0.35 -8.81 -5.64
CA GLY A 21 0.10 -9.55 -6.81
C GLY A 21 -0.40 -10.99 -6.84
N LEU A 22 -0.35 -11.68 -5.69
CA LEU A 22 -0.95 -13.01 -5.52
C LEU A 22 -2.45 -13.01 -5.79
N GLY A 23 -3.18 -12.05 -5.20
CA GLY A 23 -4.61 -11.93 -5.42
C GLY A 23 -4.94 -11.75 -6.90
N ILE A 24 -4.26 -10.83 -7.60
CA ILE A 24 -4.49 -10.59 -9.04
C ILE A 24 -4.14 -11.83 -9.86
N TYR A 25 -3.04 -12.51 -9.52
CA TYR A 25 -2.61 -13.73 -10.20
C TYR A 25 -3.65 -14.85 -10.07
N GLU A 26 -4.18 -15.07 -8.87
CA GLU A 26 -5.22 -16.07 -8.59
C GLU A 26 -6.52 -15.74 -9.35
N THR A 27 -6.97 -14.48 -9.35
CA THR A 27 -8.17 -14.07 -10.12
C THR A 27 -7.96 -14.17 -11.64
N ALA A 28 -6.73 -13.98 -12.13
CA ALA A 28 -6.40 -14.09 -13.54
C ALA A 28 -6.31 -15.56 -13.99
N ASP A 29 -5.80 -16.45 -13.14
CA ASP A 29 -5.63 -17.88 -13.42
C ASP A 29 -6.95 -18.65 -13.32
N GLU A 30 -7.80 -18.36 -12.32
CA GLU A 30 -9.11 -19.01 -12.16
C GLU A 30 -10.20 -18.48 -13.13
N GLY A 31 -9.88 -17.45 -13.92
CA GLY A 31 -10.83 -16.71 -14.75
C GLY A 31 -11.72 -15.79 -13.90
N LEU A 32 -12.20 -14.69 -14.50
CA LEU A 32 -13.04 -13.66 -13.84
C LEU A 32 -14.29 -14.28 -13.19
N LYS A 33 -14.18 -14.72 -11.94
CA LYS A 33 -15.34 -15.00 -11.10
C LYS A 33 -16.08 -13.67 -10.89
N SER A 34 -17.42 -13.76 -10.95
CA SER A 34 -18.42 -12.68 -10.88
C SER A 34 -17.91 -11.34 -10.33
N GLY A 35 -18.24 -10.23 -10.99
CA GLY A 35 -17.77 -8.87 -10.63
C GLY A 35 -17.97 -8.45 -9.16
N LYS A 36 -18.81 -9.16 -8.38
CA LYS A 36 -18.94 -8.99 -6.93
C LYS A 36 -17.70 -9.44 -6.15
N GLU A 37 -17.05 -10.54 -6.53
CA GLU A 37 -15.80 -11.03 -5.90
C GLU A 37 -14.63 -10.11 -6.25
N LEU A 38 -14.55 -9.68 -7.51
CA LEU A 38 -13.57 -8.68 -7.96
C LEU A 38 -13.70 -7.36 -7.17
N PHE A 39 -14.93 -6.90 -6.94
CA PHE A 39 -15.18 -5.69 -6.14
C PHE A 39 -14.76 -5.87 -4.68
N TRP A 40 -15.03 -7.03 -4.08
CA TRP A 40 -14.60 -7.34 -2.72
C TRP A 40 -13.07 -7.35 -2.60
N GLN A 41 -12.40 -7.96 -3.57
CA GLN A 41 -10.94 -8.04 -3.63
C GLN A 41 -10.31 -6.65 -3.84
N ILE A 42 -10.87 -5.83 -4.74
CA ILE A 42 -10.43 -4.44 -4.97
C ILE A 42 -10.68 -3.56 -3.75
N SER A 43 -11.80 -3.75 -3.05
CA SER A 43 -12.16 -2.94 -1.88
C SER A 43 -11.15 -3.12 -0.73
N ALA A 44 -10.53 -4.29 -0.61
CA ALA A 44 -9.46 -4.56 0.33
C ALA A 44 -8.17 -3.75 0.05
N PHE A 45 -7.99 -3.26 -1.19
CA PHE A 45 -6.83 -2.42 -1.56
C PHE A 45 -7.02 -0.94 -1.24
N VAL A 46 -8.24 -0.46 -1.02
CA VAL A 46 -8.51 0.95 -0.68
C VAL A 46 -7.76 1.41 0.59
N PRO A 47 -7.84 0.70 1.74
CA PRO A 47 -7.08 1.09 2.93
C PRO A 47 -5.56 0.98 2.73
N PHE A 48 -5.10 0.11 1.82
CA PHE A 48 -3.69 0.03 1.44
C PHE A 48 -3.22 1.27 0.67
N ILE A 49 -3.98 1.70 -0.35
CA ILE A 49 -3.67 2.92 -1.13
C ILE A 49 -3.64 4.14 -0.21
N PHE A 50 -4.62 4.27 0.70
CA PHE A 50 -4.64 5.33 1.70
C PHE A 50 -3.37 5.31 2.58
N SER A 51 -2.95 4.13 3.04
CA SER A 51 -1.75 3.96 3.85
C SER A 51 -0.47 4.32 3.07
N ALA A 52 -0.40 3.97 1.78
CA ALA A 52 0.73 4.30 0.91
C ALA A 52 0.82 5.82 0.65
N ILE A 53 -0.32 6.50 0.43
CA ILE A 53 -0.37 7.97 0.27
C ILE A 53 0.11 8.67 1.54
N ILE A 54 -0.36 8.24 2.71
CA ILE A 54 0.07 8.78 4.00
C ILE A 54 1.58 8.53 4.22
N PHE A 55 2.07 7.35 3.86
CA PHE A 55 3.50 7.04 3.94
C PHE A 55 4.35 7.95 3.05
N GLY A 56 3.97 8.12 1.78
CA GLY A 56 4.66 9.02 0.84
C GLY A 56 4.66 10.47 1.30
N SER A 57 3.52 10.96 1.82
CA SER A 57 3.39 12.31 2.38
C SER A 57 4.30 12.52 3.60
N ASN A 58 4.36 11.53 4.50
CA ASN A 58 5.27 11.57 5.65
C ASN A 58 6.75 11.54 5.23
N LEU A 59 7.10 10.74 4.22
CA LEU A 59 8.45 10.70 3.67
C LEU A 59 8.85 12.06 3.07
N TYR A 60 7.97 12.66 2.25
CA TYR A 60 8.20 13.96 1.64
C TYR A 60 8.34 15.08 2.69
N SER A 61 7.45 15.10 3.68
CA SER A 61 7.55 16.03 4.81
C SER A 61 8.86 15.88 5.59
N SER A 62 9.32 14.64 5.81
CA SER A 62 10.59 14.38 6.48
C SER A 62 11.81 14.82 5.64
N GLN A 63 11.76 14.65 4.32
CA GLN A 63 12.81 15.12 3.40
C GLN A 63 12.88 16.65 3.37
N MET A 64 11.73 17.32 3.31
CA MET A 64 11.62 18.79 3.38
C MET A 64 12.17 19.35 4.69
N LYS A 65 11.87 18.69 5.83
CA LYS A 65 12.46 19.07 7.14
C LYS A 65 13.97 18.90 7.16
N LYS A 66 14.49 17.82 6.57
CA LYS A 66 15.94 17.56 6.50
C LYS A 66 16.65 18.57 5.59
N SER A 67 16.01 18.99 4.50
CA SER A 67 16.55 20.01 3.58
C SER A 67 16.54 21.42 4.18
N ARG A 68 15.63 21.73 5.11
CA ARG A 68 15.52 23.05 5.75
C ARG A 68 16.36 23.18 7.03
N ALA A 69 16.91 22.06 7.53
CA ALA A 69 17.78 22.00 8.71
C ALA A 69 19.28 21.99 8.35
N LYS A 70 19.61 22.10 7.06
CA LYS A 70 20.96 22.19 6.51
C LYS A 70 21.16 23.58 5.94
#